data_AF-D7DUY2-F1
#
_entry.id   AF-D7DUY2-F1
#
_cell.length_a   1.000
_cell.length_b   1.000
_cell.length_c   1.000
_cell.angle_alpha   90.00
_cell.angle_beta   90.00
_cell.angle_gamma   90.00
#
_symmetry.space_group_name_H-M   'P 1'
#
loop_
_entity.id
_entity.type
_entity.pdbx_description
1 polymer ?
#
loop_
_entity_poly.entity_id
_entity_poly.type
_entity_poly.pdbx_seq_one_letter_code
_entity_poly.pdbx_strand_id
1 'polypeptide(L)'
;MKKRFGSVLNISRKVSETRSSSRKWEKEDKKRDEEKNKKSQNKNDSKSNSNRFDLDTYIKDEKKGEKSKKEFKKNNTNNKNNKNNHKTNKDKRNTKNKDNNTTIVNKNIESRELLQKKLNLKTNLENWYPEYYYKQDAKFASPHELKILSELTNIDFKDNVVILERLSGMDYRKRVIYGKKQLGILEYNLKELNWQFVPNPEYYMYLNHYDIELKPSKMRLKGKWIKEEYLLDEKSNLKTYGKIVNSEENPNNPLCNDVGIKMGNFIGHGVKSDNRIKLKDLSKISEFEEEKLSEYIEKRSKYVEILKNNSLKLLKHFIEKYKNKGYVINASFSGGKDSSVSTLLAKEVMPDIEVISIDTGLEYPETIEYIKKFSKEYDLNVDIIDGNNFWEDILRNGVPTKDNRWCNSSCKLNPLKNYLKKKYPGKKVLTIDGSRQFESFTRSNLDYERNSSFIDFQTTAFPILDWNALDIWTYIYKNNVIYNPLYDEGFERIGCYLCPSALNSEFNRVKELYPEYYKRWSKYLSKRYSKDEIDRGFWRWDNLPPKMKELKKEMDI
;
A
#
# COMPACT_ATOMS: atom_id res chain seq x y z
N MET A 1 27.80 -11.20 3.85
CA MET A 1 26.41 -11.33 4.36
C MET A 1 26.24 -12.12 5.67
N LYS A 2 27.23 -12.90 6.16
CA LYS A 2 27.12 -13.67 7.42
C LYS A 2 27.21 -12.87 8.75
N LYS A 3 27.50 -11.57 8.75
CA LYS A 3 27.68 -10.77 9.99
C LYS A 3 26.41 -10.05 10.53
N ARG A 4 25.26 -10.12 9.86
CA ARG A 4 24.03 -9.38 10.26
C ARG A 4 22.87 -10.21 10.81
N PHE A 5 22.93 -11.55 10.81
CA PHE A 5 21.89 -12.35 11.47
C PHE A 5 21.99 -12.34 13.01
N GLY A 6 23.09 -11.85 13.59
CA GLY A 6 23.26 -11.70 15.03
C GLY A 6 22.58 -10.47 15.66
N SER A 7 22.09 -9.50 14.86
CA SER A 7 21.52 -8.25 15.40
C SER A 7 20.04 -8.32 15.77
N VAL A 8 19.33 -9.38 15.39
CA VAL A 8 17.88 -9.56 15.69
C VAL A 8 17.65 -9.80 17.19
N LEU A 9 18.61 -10.43 17.90
CA LEU A 9 18.54 -10.66 19.35
C LEU A 9 18.75 -9.38 20.19
N ASN A 10 19.36 -8.33 19.64
CA ASN A 10 19.61 -7.08 20.37
C ASN A 10 18.47 -6.06 20.26
N ILE A 11 17.51 -6.24 19.35
CA ILE A 11 16.35 -5.33 19.19
C ILE A 11 15.28 -5.63 20.25
N SER A 12 15.06 -6.90 20.61
CA SER A 12 14.17 -7.29 21.72
C SER A 12 14.59 -6.67 23.06
N ARG A 13 15.89 -6.46 23.28
CA ARG A 13 16.44 -5.78 24.47
C ARG A 13 16.28 -4.25 24.45
N LYS A 14 16.08 -3.61 23.30
CA LYS A 14 15.86 -2.16 23.18
C LYS A 14 14.38 -1.75 23.39
N VAL A 15 13.44 -2.68 23.18
CA VAL A 15 11.99 -2.46 23.45
C VAL A 15 11.71 -2.25 24.94
N SER A 16 12.60 -2.71 25.84
CA SER A 16 12.49 -2.42 27.28
C SER A 16 13.06 -1.05 27.67
N GLU A 17 14.04 -0.51 26.93
CA GLU A 17 14.66 0.79 27.22
C GLU A 17 13.79 1.98 26.76
N THR A 18 13.00 1.83 25.68
CA THR A 18 12.02 2.83 25.21
C THR A 18 10.80 3.02 26.13
N ARG A 19 10.59 2.12 27.10
CA ARG A 19 9.61 2.30 28.20
C ARG A 19 10.03 3.39 29.20
N SER A 20 11.32 3.78 29.22
CA SER A 20 11.83 4.82 30.13
C SER A 20 11.65 6.24 29.59
N SER A 21 11.72 6.43 28.26
CA SER A 21 11.55 7.72 27.59
C SER A 21 10.07 8.14 27.48
N SER A 22 9.16 7.17 27.29
CA SER A 22 7.70 7.37 27.35
C SER A 22 7.22 7.87 28.72
N ARG A 23 7.80 7.39 29.82
CA ARG A 23 7.51 7.89 31.19
C ARG A 23 7.97 9.33 31.44
N LYS A 24 8.95 9.84 30.68
CA LYS A 24 9.39 11.26 30.77
C LYS A 24 8.36 12.20 30.13
N TRP A 25 7.79 11.80 28.99
CA TRP A 25 6.72 12.54 28.31
C TRP A 25 5.43 12.62 29.15
N GLU A 26 5.05 11.55 29.84
CA GLU A 26 3.86 11.53 30.74
C GLU A 26 3.94 12.55 31.88
N LYS A 27 5.15 12.86 32.37
CA LYS A 27 5.34 13.85 33.44
C LYS A 27 5.23 15.29 32.95
N GLU A 28 5.52 15.53 31.67
CA GLU A 28 5.44 16.86 31.05
C GLU A 28 4.01 17.21 30.61
N ASP A 29 3.24 16.24 30.13
CA ASP A 29 1.83 16.45 29.77
C ASP A 29 0.92 16.63 30.99
N LYS A 30 1.14 15.87 32.08
CA LYS A 30 0.40 16.08 33.34
C LYS A 30 0.63 17.47 33.94
N LYS A 31 1.86 18.00 33.85
CA LYS A 31 2.17 19.36 34.29
C LYS A 31 1.48 20.43 33.44
N ARG A 32 1.36 20.24 32.12
CA ARG A 32 0.64 21.17 31.23
C ARG A 32 -0.87 21.16 31.46
N ASP A 33 -1.44 20.00 31.75
CA ASP A 33 -2.88 19.88 32.01
C ASP A 33 -3.27 20.47 33.39
N GLU A 34 -2.41 20.34 34.40
CA GLU A 34 -2.59 20.99 35.70
C GLU A 34 -2.47 22.53 35.62
N GLU A 35 -1.57 23.07 34.79
CA GLU A 35 -1.47 24.52 34.55
C GLU A 35 -2.66 25.09 33.76
N LYS A 36 -3.27 24.31 32.86
CA LYS A 36 -4.48 24.71 32.13
C LYS A 36 -5.72 24.72 33.03
N ASN A 37 -5.84 23.77 33.96
CA ASN A 37 -6.96 23.71 34.91
C ASN A 37 -6.92 24.84 35.97
N LYS A 38 -5.74 25.36 36.32
CA LYS A 38 -5.63 26.54 37.19
C LYS A 38 -6.03 27.85 36.50
N LYS A 39 -5.98 27.91 35.16
CA LYS A 39 -6.40 29.10 34.38
C LYS A 39 -7.89 29.14 34.05
N SER A 40 -8.61 28.01 34.12
CA SER A 40 -10.05 27.94 33.86
C SER A 40 -10.92 28.24 35.09
N GLN A 41 -10.37 28.24 36.31
CA GLN A 41 -11.12 28.56 37.54
C GLN A 41 -11.32 30.07 37.81
N ASN A 42 -10.74 30.98 37.01
CA ASN A 42 -10.88 32.43 37.18
C ASN A 42 -11.76 33.14 36.13
N LYS A 43 -12.61 32.40 35.41
CA LYS A 43 -13.60 32.99 34.47
C LYS A 43 -14.93 32.27 34.55
N ASN A 44 -15.61 32.38 35.68
CA ASN A 44 -17.04 32.16 35.77
C ASN A 44 -17.62 33.26 36.65
N ASP A 45 -17.87 34.40 36.04
CA ASP A 45 -18.98 35.26 36.43
C ASP A 45 -19.43 36.06 35.20
N SER A 46 -20.74 36.00 34.97
CA SER A 46 -21.58 36.85 34.13
C SER A 46 -22.17 36.25 32.83
N LYS A 47 -23.48 35.96 32.97
CA LYS A 47 -24.60 36.25 32.07
C LYS A 47 -25.06 35.18 31.06
N SER A 48 -26.12 34.51 31.53
CA SER A 48 -27.31 33.99 30.87
C SER A 48 -27.95 34.88 29.79
N ASN A 49 -28.43 34.27 28.69
CA ASN A 49 -29.85 34.36 28.28
C ASN A 49 -30.20 33.38 27.12
N SER A 50 -31.28 32.61 27.35
CA SER A 50 -32.36 32.12 26.46
C SER A 50 -32.08 31.90 24.94
N ASN A 51 -32.43 30.77 24.29
CA ASN A 51 -33.74 30.11 24.26
C ASN A 51 -33.67 28.65 23.74
N ARG A 52 -34.58 27.81 24.25
CA ARG A 52 -34.90 26.42 23.85
C ARG A 52 -35.65 26.36 22.51
N PHE A 53 -35.46 25.28 21.77
CA PHE A 53 -36.41 24.79 20.76
C PHE A 53 -36.68 23.30 21.03
N ASP A 54 -37.95 22.97 21.23
CA ASP A 54 -38.50 21.66 21.56
C ASP A 54 -38.79 20.81 20.31
N LEU A 55 -38.68 19.49 20.50
CA LEU A 55 -39.20 18.44 19.63
C LEU A 55 -40.72 18.42 19.74
N ASP A 56 -41.44 18.51 18.61
CA ASP A 56 -42.65 17.72 18.35
C ASP A 56 -43.21 18.04 16.95
N THR A 57 -43.23 17.02 16.08
CA THR A 57 -44.24 16.71 15.04
C THR A 57 -43.60 15.82 13.98
N TYR A 58 -44.05 14.58 13.83
CA TYR A 58 -44.29 13.87 12.55
C TYR A 58 -44.59 12.38 12.79
N ILE A 59 -45.84 12.04 13.17
CA ILE A 59 -46.48 10.74 12.86
C ILE A 59 -47.99 10.98 12.67
N LYS A 60 -48.58 10.25 11.71
CA LYS A 60 -50.00 10.09 11.29
C LYS A 60 -50.32 10.91 10.03
N ASP A 61 -50.71 10.33 8.89
CA ASP A 61 -51.65 9.23 8.69
C ASP A 61 -51.30 8.28 7.51
N GLU A 62 -51.42 6.97 7.74
CA GLU A 62 -51.73 5.97 6.72
C GLU A 62 -53.25 5.72 6.67
N LYS A 63 -53.85 5.60 5.47
CA LYS A 63 -54.54 4.38 4.97
C LYS A 63 -55.61 4.65 3.90
N LYS A 64 -55.78 3.61 3.06
CA LYS A 64 -56.81 3.29 2.03
C LYS A 64 -56.38 3.66 0.61
N GLY A 65 -56.35 2.78 -0.40
CA GLY A 65 -56.84 1.40 -0.60
C GLY A 65 -57.13 1.28 -2.11
N GLU A 66 -56.29 0.59 -2.89
CA GLU A 66 -56.56 -0.71 -3.55
C GLU A 66 -57.49 -0.71 -4.79
N LYS A 67 -57.01 -1.36 -5.88
CA LYS A 67 -57.69 -1.85 -7.11
C LYS A 67 -58.00 -0.77 -8.18
N SER A 68 -57.85 -0.97 -9.50
CA SER A 68 -57.92 -2.18 -10.33
C SER A 68 -57.23 -2.00 -11.70
N LYS A 69 -56.87 -3.13 -12.31
CA LYS A 69 -56.32 -3.34 -13.66
C LYS A 69 -57.30 -2.96 -14.79
N LYS A 70 -56.71 -2.71 -15.97
CA LYS A 70 -57.20 -2.82 -17.37
C LYS A 70 -57.52 -1.49 -18.05
N GLU A 71 -57.31 -1.55 -19.38
CA GLU A 71 -57.47 -0.51 -20.42
C GLU A 71 -56.24 0.38 -20.65
N PHE A 72 -55.58 0.43 -21.81
CA PHE A 72 -55.87 -0.13 -23.13
C PHE A 72 -54.53 -0.28 -23.90
N LYS A 73 -54.25 -1.49 -24.41
CA LYS A 73 -53.36 -1.68 -25.56
C LYS A 73 -54.06 -1.10 -26.78
N LYS A 74 -53.49 -0.07 -27.42
CA LYS A 74 -53.54 0.09 -28.88
C LYS A 74 -52.55 1.17 -29.33
N ASN A 75 -51.97 0.92 -30.50
CA ASN A 75 -51.17 1.82 -31.33
C ASN A 75 -49.67 1.86 -31.02
N ASN A 76 -49.04 0.72 -31.33
CA ASN A 76 -47.72 0.73 -31.94
C ASN A 76 -47.81 1.28 -33.38
N THR A 77 -46.67 1.78 -33.89
CA THR A 77 -46.35 2.23 -35.27
C THR A 77 -46.75 3.66 -35.66
N ASN A 78 -45.86 4.63 -35.47
CA ASN A 78 -44.95 5.07 -36.55
C ASN A 78 -44.07 6.25 -36.13
N ASN A 79 -42.87 6.27 -36.71
CA ASN A 79 -41.94 7.38 -36.86
C ASN A 79 -41.10 7.83 -35.65
N LYS A 80 -39.97 7.10 -35.53
CA LYS A 80 -38.62 7.66 -35.75
C LYS A 80 -38.61 9.18 -36.06
N ASN A 81 -37.93 9.91 -35.17
CA ASN A 81 -37.35 11.26 -35.32
C ASN A 81 -37.83 12.22 -34.23
N ASN A 82 -37.27 12.05 -33.03
CA ASN A 82 -36.87 13.13 -32.10
C ASN A 82 -36.62 12.54 -30.71
N LYS A 83 -35.43 11.96 -30.51
CA LYS A 83 -34.84 11.77 -29.19
C LYS A 83 -33.42 12.30 -29.21
N ASN A 84 -33.30 13.62 -29.16
CA ASN A 84 -32.11 14.31 -28.70
C ASN A 84 -32.55 15.54 -27.93
N ASN A 85 -32.59 15.41 -26.60
CA ASN A 85 -32.18 16.43 -25.63
C ASN A 85 -32.87 16.15 -24.29
N HIS A 86 -32.18 15.38 -23.44
CA HIS A 86 -32.08 15.66 -22.00
C HIS A 86 -31.00 14.75 -21.40
N LYS A 87 -29.73 15.13 -21.57
CA LYS A 87 -28.63 14.68 -20.70
C LYS A 87 -28.36 15.79 -19.68
N THR A 88 -28.47 15.44 -18.41
CA THR A 88 -28.32 16.34 -17.26
C THR A 88 -26.87 16.85 -17.13
N ASN A 89 -26.72 18.05 -16.54
CA ASN A 89 -25.43 18.76 -16.39
C ASN A 89 -24.36 18.02 -15.56
N LYS A 90 -24.69 16.87 -14.95
CA LYS A 90 -23.75 16.05 -14.16
C LYS A 90 -22.90 15.13 -15.06
N ASP A 91 -23.48 14.59 -16.13
CA ASP A 91 -22.77 13.73 -17.08
C ASP A 91 -21.82 14.53 -17.98
N LYS A 92 -22.20 15.74 -18.38
CA LYS A 92 -21.34 16.64 -19.18
C LYS A 92 -20.09 17.12 -18.41
N ARG A 93 -20.15 17.23 -17.08
CA ARG A 93 -18.97 17.55 -16.23
C ARG A 93 -18.05 16.35 -16.06
N ASN A 94 -18.60 15.13 -15.94
CA ASN A 94 -17.82 13.91 -15.84
C ASN A 94 -17.17 13.49 -17.15
N THR A 95 -17.81 13.71 -18.30
CA THR A 95 -17.18 13.47 -19.62
C THR A 95 -16.10 14.52 -19.90
N LYS A 96 -16.37 15.82 -19.70
CA LYS A 96 -15.32 16.87 -19.84
C LYS A 96 -14.11 16.64 -18.94
N ASN A 97 -14.29 16.20 -17.69
CA ASN A 97 -13.16 15.87 -16.80
C ASN A 97 -12.40 14.61 -17.23
N LYS A 98 -13.08 13.61 -17.81
CA LYS A 98 -12.41 12.42 -18.37
C LYS A 98 -11.64 12.75 -19.65
N ASP A 99 -12.21 13.57 -20.53
CA ASP A 99 -11.58 13.98 -21.79
C ASP A 99 -10.36 14.89 -21.52
N ASN A 100 -10.49 15.83 -20.56
CA ASN A 100 -9.39 16.67 -20.09
C ASN A 100 -8.29 15.85 -19.41
N ASN A 101 -8.63 14.90 -18.53
CA ASN A 101 -7.64 14.04 -17.90
C ASN A 101 -6.92 13.16 -18.92
N THR A 102 -7.62 12.57 -19.88
CA THR A 102 -7.00 11.74 -20.93
C THR A 102 -6.05 12.57 -21.78
N THR A 103 -6.44 13.81 -22.12
CA THR A 103 -5.59 14.75 -22.86
C THR A 103 -4.32 15.13 -22.08
N ILE A 104 -4.42 15.37 -20.76
CA ILE A 104 -3.27 15.69 -19.90
C ILE A 104 -2.34 14.49 -19.77
N VAL A 105 -2.87 13.28 -19.60
CA VAL A 105 -2.08 12.05 -19.51
C VAL A 105 -1.27 11.83 -20.79
N ASN A 106 -1.90 11.95 -21.96
CA ASN A 106 -1.22 11.79 -23.23
C ASN A 106 -0.11 12.83 -23.41
N LYS A 107 -0.37 14.10 -23.05
CA LYS A 107 0.65 15.16 -23.08
C LYS A 107 1.84 14.88 -22.17
N ASN A 108 1.60 14.37 -20.96
CA ASN A 108 2.69 14.03 -20.04
C ASN A 108 3.52 12.84 -20.54
N ILE A 109 2.88 11.85 -21.18
CA ILE A 109 3.59 10.72 -21.81
C ILE A 109 4.48 11.21 -22.96
N GLU A 110 3.93 12.02 -23.87
CA GLU A 110 4.69 12.60 -24.99
C GLU A 110 5.86 13.46 -24.50
N SER A 111 5.63 14.27 -23.46
CA SER A 111 6.66 15.11 -22.81
C SER A 111 7.80 14.25 -22.24
N ARG A 112 7.49 13.16 -21.53
CA ARG A 112 8.48 12.22 -21.02
C ARG A 112 9.31 11.60 -22.13
N GLU A 113 8.67 11.08 -23.18
CA GLU A 113 9.37 10.44 -24.31
C GLU A 113 10.28 11.42 -25.04
N LEU A 114 9.84 12.67 -25.21
CA LEU A 114 10.65 13.72 -25.81
C LEU A 114 11.89 14.03 -24.95
N LEU A 115 11.73 14.14 -23.63
CA LEU A 115 12.85 14.39 -22.73
C LEU A 115 13.80 13.19 -22.66
N GLN A 116 13.28 11.96 -22.65
CA GLN A 116 14.06 10.73 -22.71
C GLN A 116 14.93 10.70 -23.97
N LYS A 117 14.36 11.00 -25.15
CA LYS A 117 15.09 11.10 -26.42
C LYS A 117 16.14 12.20 -26.36
N LYS A 118 15.77 13.39 -25.89
CA LYS A 118 16.69 14.55 -25.76
C LYS A 118 17.90 14.26 -24.89
N LEU A 119 17.72 13.53 -23.78
CA LEU A 119 18.79 13.16 -22.86
C LEU A 119 19.45 11.81 -23.17
N ASN A 120 19.05 11.17 -24.28
CA ASN A 120 19.50 9.84 -24.68
C ASN A 120 19.40 8.84 -23.50
N LEU A 121 18.23 8.79 -22.87
CA LEU A 121 17.95 7.86 -21.77
C LEU A 121 17.72 6.47 -22.34
N LYS A 122 18.26 5.46 -21.66
CA LYS A 122 18.13 4.06 -22.03
C LYS A 122 16.82 3.49 -21.47
N THR A 123 15.77 3.41 -22.29
CA THR A 123 14.41 3.10 -21.82
C THR A 123 13.89 1.71 -22.21
N ASN A 124 14.42 1.07 -23.26
CA ASN A 124 14.00 -0.26 -23.74
C ASN A 124 14.55 -1.42 -22.90
N LEU A 125 14.50 -1.30 -21.58
CA LEU A 125 15.12 -2.25 -20.67
C LEU A 125 14.44 -3.63 -20.69
N GLU A 126 13.15 -3.68 -20.99
CA GLU A 126 12.39 -4.92 -21.17
C GLU A 126 12.92 -5.80 -22.29
N ASN A 127 13.56 -5.22 -23.30
CA ASN A 127 14.15 -5.98 -24.41
C ASN A 127 15.55 -6.50 -24.07
N TRP A 128 16.29 -5.78 -23.24
CA TRP A 128 17.67 -6.15 -22.86
C TRP A 128 17.72 -7.07 -21.64
N TYR A 129 16.72 -7.00 -20.76
CA TYR A 129 16.64 -7.75 -19.50
C TYR A 129 15.21 -8.25 -19.22
N PRO A 130 14.61 -9.04 -20.12
CA PRO A 130 13.21 -9.46 -20.02
C PRO A 130 12.88 -10.22 -18.72
N GLU A 131 13.82 -11.01 -18.20
CA GLU A 131 13.68 -11.80 -16.98
C GLU A 131 13.69 -10.95 -15.69
N TYR A 132 14.19 -9.71 -15.76
CA TYR A 132 14.24 -8.76 -14.65
C TYR A 132 13.22 -7.62 -14.81
N TYR A 133 12.41 -7.62 -15.87
CA TYR A 133 11.46 -6.57 -16.11
C TYR A 133 10.10 -6.87 -15.47
N TYR A 134 9.68 -6.04 -14.52
CA TYR A 134 8.37 -6.13 -13.85
C TYR A 134 7.52 -4.92 -14.21
N LYS A 135 6.37 -5.16 -14.85
CA LYS A 135 5.40 -4.12 -15.23
C LYS A 135 4.62 -3.54 -14.04
N GLN A 136 4.52 -4.31 -12.95
CA GLN A 136 3.82 -3.92 -11.73
C GLN A 136 4.82 -3.63 -10.61
N ASP A 137 4.38 -2.92 -9.58
CA ASP A 137 5.20 -2.66 -8.39
C ASP A 137 5.41 -3.99 -7.64
N ALA A 138 6.55 -4.62 -7.90
CA ALA A 138 7.04 -5.82 -7.22
C ALA A 138 8.11 -5.44 -6.20
N LYS A 139 8.29 -6.26 -5.16
CA LYS A 139 9.38 -6.08 -4.19
C LYS A 139 9.90 -7.42 -3.70
N PHE A 140 11.08 -7.44 -3.08
CA PHE A 140 11.48 -8.57 -2.26
C PHE A 140 10.55 -8.72 -1.05
N ALA A 141 10.27 -9.96 -0.65
CA ALA A 141 9.63 -10.24 0.62
C ALA A 141 10.52 -9.73 1.77
N SER A 142 9.91 -9.03 2.73
CA SER A 142 10.60 -8.61 3.95
C SER A 142 10.77 -9.79 4.91
N PRO A 143 11.67 -9.70 5.91
CA PRO A 143 11.76 -10.67 6.99
C PRO A 143 10.42 -11.05 7.63
N HIS A 144 9.54 -10.08 7.91
CA HIS A 144 8.20 -10.35 8.43
C HIS A 144 7.34 -11.17 7.45
N GLU A 145 7.35 -10.83 6.17
CA GLU A 145 6.58 -11.56 5.15
C GLU A 145 7.12 -12.97 4.91
N LEU A 146 8.45 -13.14 4.91
CA LEU A 146 9.09 -14.46 4.82
C LEU A 146 8.72 -15.35 6.00
N LYS A 147 8.67 -14.78 7.21
CA LYS A 147 8.22 -15.50 8.41
C LYS A 147 6.78 -15.99 8.25
N ILE A 148 5.86 -15.10 7.87
CA ILE A 148 4.45 -15.45 7.64
C ILE A 148 4.33 -16.52 6.54
N LEU A 149 5.03 -16.36 5.43
CA LEU A 149 5.01 -17.35 4.35
C LEU A 149 5.51 -18.71 4.82
N SER A 150 6.61 -18.74 5.57
CA SER A 150 7.16 -19.99 6.11
C SER A 150 6.16 -20.67 7.04
N GLU A 151 5.49 -19.92 7.92
CA GLU A 151 4.47 -20.43 8.84
C GLU A 151 3.23 -20.97 8.10
N LEU A 152 2.79 -20.30 7.03
CA LEU A 152 1.61 -20.70 6.26
C LEU A 152 1.88 -21.85 5.29
N THR A 153 3.11 -22.02 4.82
CA THR A 153 3.46 -22.94 3.73
C THR A 153 4.37 -24.10 4.15
N ASN A 154 4.96 -24.04 5.34
CA ASN A 154 6.02 -24.95 5.81
C ASN A 154 7.26 -25.01 4.88
N ILE A 155 7.49 -23.98 4.07
CA ILE A 155 8.67 -23.84 3.22
C ILE A 155 9.68 -22.93 3.92
N ASP A 156 10.94 -23.37 4.01
CA ASP A 156 12.04 -22.51 4.43
C ASP A 156 12.58 -21.70 3.25
N PHE A 157 12.24 -20.40 3.21
CA PHE A 157 12.69 -19.49 2.17
C PHE A 157 14.09 -18.90 2.41
N LYS A 158 14.81 -19.32 3.46
CA LYS A 158 15.99 -18.60 3.93
C LYS A 158 17.08 -18.44 2.86
N ASP A 159 17.55 -17.21 2.74
CA ASP A 159 18.55 -16.73 1.77
C ASP A 159 18.10 -16.77 0.29
N ASN A 160 16.94 -17.35 -0.03
CA ASN A 160 16.41 -17.41 -1.38
C ASN A 160 15.58 -16.16 -1.71
N VAL A 161 15.57 -15.79 -2.99
CA VAL A 161 14.78 -14.65 -3.46
C VAL A 161 13.30 -15.02 -3.50
N VAL A 162 12.48 -14.25 -2.78
CA VAL A 162 11.02 -14.29 -2.90
C VAL A 162 10.57 -12.92 -3.36
N ILE A 163 9.89 -12.87 -4.50
CA ILE A 163 9.37 -11.63 -5.08
C ILE A 163 7.87 -11.58 -4.87
N LEU A 164 7.40 -10.48 -4.30
CA LEU A 164 6.00 -10.21 -4.04
C LEU A 164 5.50 -9.16 -5.02
N GLU A 165 4.65 -9.60 -5.95
CA GLU A 165 4.05 -8.72 -6.96
C GLU A 165 2.63 -8.33 -6.53
N ARG A 166 2.36 -7.03 -6.50
CA ARG A 166 1.07 -6.50 -6.07
C ARG A 166 -0.08 -7.00 -6.94
N LEU A 167 -1.16 -7.41 -6.30
CA LEU A 167 -2.45 -7.68 -6.94
C LEU A 167 -3.52 -6.70 -6.48
N SER A 168 -4.63 -6.63 -7.22
CA SER A 168 -5.84 -5.96 -6.75
C SER A 168 -6.52 -6.81 -5.68
N GLY A 169 -6.95 -6.16 -4.60
CA GLY A 169 -7.54 -6.80 -3.42
C GLY A 169 -8.27 -5.78 -2.54
N MET A 170 -8.89 -6.26 -1.45
CA MET A 170 -9.49 -5.37 -0.44
C MET A 170 -8.43 -4.68 0.42
N ASP A 171 -7.32 -5.37 0.70
CA ASP A 171 -6.18 -4.87 1.46
C ASP A 171 -4.86 -5.41 0.87
N TYR A 172 -3.99 -6.00 1.71
CA TYR A 172 -2.78 -6.68 1.26
C TYR A 172 -3.12 -7.92 0.43
N ARG A 173 -2.60 -7.98 -0.79
CA ARG A 173 -2.73 -9.14 -1.68
C ARG A 173 -1.62 -9.16 -2.71
N LYS A 174 -0.81 -10.23 -2.73
CA LYS A 174 0.37 -10.33 -3.61
C LYS A 174 0.59 -11.72 -4.15
N ARG A 175 1.03 -11.80 -5.41
CA ARG A 175 1.59 -13.05 -5.96
C ARG A 175 2.94 -13.31 -5.31
N VAL A 176 3.14 -14.54 -4.89
CA VAL A 176 4.40 -15.04 -4.35
C VAL A 176 5.16 -15.72 -5.48
N ILE A 177 6.22 -15.07 -5.95
CA ILE A 177 7.10 -15.60 -6.99
C ILE A 177 8.34 -16.17 -6.33
N TYR A 178 8.62 -17.44 -6.58
CA TYR A 178 9.76 -18.19 -6.10
C TYR A 178 10.30 -19.03 -7.25
N GLY A 179 11.61 -18.96 -7.53
CA GLY A 179 12.20 -19.75 -8.61
C GLY A 179 11.57 -19.53 -10.00
N LYS A 180 11.25 -18.27 -10.33
CA LYS A 180 10.51 -17.82 -11.53
C LYS A 180 9.07 -18.34 -11.65
N LYS A 181 8.56 -19.06 -10.65
CA LYS A 181 7.23 -19.66 -10.61
C LYS A 181 6.36 -18.99 -9.57
N GLN A 182 5.05 -19.00 -9.78
CA GLN A 182 4.09 -18.44 -8.82
C GLN A 182 3.63 -19.53 -7.84
N LEU A 183 4.18 -19.55 -6.62
CA LEU A 183 3.76 -20.52 -5.59
C LEU A 183 2.31 -20.34 -5.17
N GLY A 184 1.83 -19.09 -5.15
CA GLY A 184 0.47 -18.79 -4.69
C GLY A 184 0.26 -17.30 -4.49
N ILE A 185 -0.72 -16.98 -3.65
CA ILE A 185 -1.10 -15.61 -3.30
C ILE A 185 -1.03 -15.47 -1.77
N LEU A 186 -0.26 -14.50 -1.30
CA LEU A 186 -0.29 -14.05 0.10
C LEU A 186 -1.29 -12.91 0.24
N GLU A 187 -2.26 -13.03 1.14
CA GLU A 187 -3.25 -11.99 1.40
C GLU A 187 -3.57 -11.83 2.88
N TYR A 188 -4.02 -10.62 3.24
CA TYR A 188 -4.54 -10.34 4.57
C TYR A 188 -6.06 -10.33 4.53
N ASN A 189 -6.67 -11.30 5.22
CA ASN A 189 -8.10 -11.48 5.26
C ASN A 189 -8.72 -10.46 6.23
N LEU A 190 -9.55 -9.55 5.72
CA LEU A 190 -10.19 -8.52 6.56
C LEU A 190 -11.36 -9.03 7.40
N LYS A 191 -11.95 -10.18 7.04
CA LYS A 191 -13.02 -10.78 7.82
C LYS A 191 -12.45 -11.39 9.10
N GLU A 192 -11.43 -12.24 8.95
CA GLU A 192 -10.79 -12.96 10.05
C GLU A 192 -9.62 -12.20 10.70
N LEU A 193 -9.19 -11.09 10.09
CA LEU A 193 -8.05 -10.27 10.54
C LEU A 193 -6.75 -11.09 10.68
N ASN A 194 -6.48 -11.97 9.71
CA ASN A 194 -5.29 -12.82 9.69
C ASN A 194 -4.65 -12.91 8.30
N TRP A 195 -3.44 -13.46 8.25
CA TRP A 195 -2.75 -13.77 7.01
C TRP A 195 -3.20 -15.11 6.44
N GLN A 196 -3.35 -15.18 5.12
CA GLN A 196 -3.73 -16.38 4.39
C GLN A 196 -2.81 -16.55 3.18
N PHE A 197 -2.51 -17.81 2.86
CA PHE A 197 -1.82 -18.19 1.64
C PHE A 197 -2.76 -19.04 0.81
N VAL A 198 -2.99 -18.65 -0.44
CA VAL A 198 -3.78 -19.41 -1.41
C VAL A 198 -2.81 -20.09 -2.37
N PRO A 199 -2.63 -21.42 -2.29
CA PRO A 199 -1.69 -22.13 -3.14
C PRO A 199 -2.05 -22.06 -4.62
N ASN A 200 -1.01 -22.14 -5.46
CA ASN A 200 -1.10 -22.46 -6.87
C ASN A 200 -0.59 -23.90 -7.11
N PRO A 201 -0.78 -24.50 -8.30
CA PRO A 201 -0.18 -25.79 -8.64
C PRO A 201 1.33 -25.86 -8.40
N GLU A 202 2.05 -24.76 -8.62
CA GLU A 202 3.51 -24.70 -8.46
C GLU A 202 3.96 -24.88 -7.00
N TYR A 203 3.10 -24.62 -6.01
CA TYR A 203 3.38 -24.94 -4.60
C TYR A 203 3.50 -26.45 -4.38
N TYR A 204 2.54 -27.22 -4.87
CA TYR A 204 2.55 -28.69 -4.80
C TYR A 204 3.69 -29.29 -5.63
N MET A 205 4.00 -28.65 -6.76
CA MET A 205 5.18 -29.01 -7.57
C MET A 205 6.48 -28.83 -6.79
N TYR A 206 6.62 -27.70 -6.09
CA TYR A 206 7.81 -27.40 -5.29
C TYR A 206 7.99 -28.41 -4.15
N LEU A 207 6.90 -28.73 -3.45
CA LEU A 207 6.91 -29.74 -2.39
C LEU A 207 7.09 -31.17 -2.91
N ASN A 208 7.00 -31.37 -4.23
CA ASN A 208 6.92 -32.68 -4.87
C ASN A 208 5.84 -33.56 -4.20
N HIS A 209 4.68 -32.95 -3.90
CA HIS A 209 3.61 -33.55 -3.11
C HIS A 209 2.26 -33.41 -3.82
N TYR A 210 1.41 -34.43 -3.69
CA TYR A 210 0.00 -34.39 -4.06
C TYR A 210 -0.80 -35.29 -3.13
N ASP A 211 -2.07 -34.95 -2.91
CA ASP A 211 -2.96 -35.69 -2.02
C ASP A 211 -3.80 -36.73 -2.78
N ILE A 212 -4.21 -36.41 -4.00
CA ILE A 212 -5.02 -37.29 -4.86
C ILE A 212 -4.52 -37.29 -6.31
N GLU A 213 -4.76 -38.40 -7.02
CA GLU A 213 -4.41 -38.54 -8.44
C GLU A 213 -5.65 -38.81 -9.31
N LEU A 214 -5.73 -38.12 -10.44
CA LEU A 214 -6.82 -38.23 -11.41
C LEU A 214 -6.40 -39.01 -12.65
N LYS A 215 -7.35 -39.74 -13.23
CA LYS A 215 -7.22 -40.35 -14.57
C LYS A 215 -6.92 -39.27 -15.60
N PRO A 216 -5.99 -39.49 -16.54
CA PRO A 216 -5.76 -38.59 -17.65
C PRO A 216 -7.06 -38.31 -18.41
N SER A 217 -7.38 -37.05 -18.61
CA SER A 217 -8.61 -36.64 -19.29
C SER A 217 -8.32 -35.70 -20.44
N LYS A 218 -9.02 -35.90 -21.57
CA LYS A 218 -9.06 -34.93 -22.67
C LYS A 218 -9.99 -33.74 -22.35
N MET A 219 -10.77 -33.82 -21.28
CA MET A 219 -11.69 -32.77 -20.88
C MET A 219 -10.96 -31.65 -20.12
N ARG A 220 -11.38 -30.41 -20.35
CA ARG A 220 -11.00 -29.29 -19.48
C ARG A 220 -11.66 -29.46 -18.12
N LEU A 221 -10.86 -29.80 -17.10
CA LEU A 221 -11.31 -29.98 -15.71
C LEU A 221 -11.17 -28.72 -14.84
N LYS A 222 -10.37 -27.73 -15.27
CA LYS A 222 -10.21 -26.46 -14.54
C LYS A 222 -11.58 -25.83 -14.24
N GLY A 223 -11.83 -25.57 -12.95
CA GLY A 223 -13.07 -24.99 -12.43
C GLY A 223 -14.19 -25.99 -12.13
N LYS A 224 -14.00 -27.29 -12.40
CA LYS A 224 -15.01 -28.33 -12.16
C LYS A 224 -14.85 -28.99 -10.79
N TRP A 225 -15.95 -29.54 -10.30
CA TRP A 225 -15.95 -30.45 -9.17
C TRP A 225 -15.39 -31.80 -9.58
N ILE A 226 -14.49 -32.35 -8.77
CA ILE A 226 -13.94 -33.68 -8.96
C ILE A 226 -15.03 -34.67 -8.62
N LYS A 227 -15.23 -35.64 -9.50
CA LYS A 227 -16.10 -36.78 -9.28
C LYS A 227 -15.22 -37.99 -8.97
N GLU A 228 -15.77 -38.93 -8.21
CA GLU A 228 -15.08 -40.19 -7.88
C GLU A 228 -14.64 -40.96 -9.15
N GLU A 229 -15.45 -40.92 -10.22
CA GLU A 229 -15.13 -41.53 -11.52
C GLU A 229 -13.83 -40.99 -12.17
N TYR A 230 -13.38 -39.80 -11.75
CA TYR A 230 -12.14 -39.18 -12.25
C TYR A 230 -10.90 -39.63 -11.49
N LEU A 231 -11.04 -40.24 -10.31
CA LEU A 231 -9.90 -40.68 -9.51
C LEU A 231 -9.19 -41.84 -10.21
N LEU A 232 -7.86 -41.84 -10.19
CA LEU A 232 -7.06 -42.97 -10.67
C LEU A 232 -7.36 -44.19 -9.79
N ASP A 233 -7.66 -45.33 -10.43
CA ASP A 233 -8.40 -46.47 -9.88
C ASP A 233 -7.60 -47.26 -8.82
N GLU A 234 -7.42 -46.64 -7.65
CA GLU A 234 -6.79 -47.25 -6.50
C GLU A 234 -7.68 -47.04 -5.26
N LYS A 235 -7.91 -48.13 -4.50
CA LYS A 235 -8.66 -48.06 -3.22
C LYS A 235 -8.05 -47.03 -2.26
N SER A 236 -6.75 -46.76 -2.37
CA SER A 236 -6.03 -45.70 -1.65
C SER A 236 -6.56 -44.30 -2.00
N ASN A 237 -6.66 -43.95 -3.28
CA ASN A 237 -7.13 -42.63 -3.75
C ASN A 237 -8.57 -42.34 -3.32
N LEU A 238 -9.48 -43.31 -3.48
CA LEU A 238 -10.87 -43.17 -3.01
C LEU A 238 -10.95 -42.97 -1.49
N LYS A 239 -10.14 -43.71 -0.72
CA LYS A 239 -10.08 -43.56 0.74
C LYS A 239 -9.52 -42.20 1.14
N THR A 240 -8.48 -41.71 0.47
CA THR A 240 -7.89 -40.39 0.73
C THR A 240 -8.85 -39.28 0.35
N TYR A 241 -9.48 -39.35 -0.82
CA TYR A 241 -10.54 -38.43 -1.23
C TYR A 241 -11.66 -38.36 -0.19
N GLY A 242 -12.18 -39.53 0.24
CA GLY A 242 -13.20 -39.64 1.28
C GLY A 242 -12.77 -39.03 2.61
N LYS A 243 -11.52 -39.23 3.04
CA LYS A 243 -10.97 -38.59 4.25
C LYS A 243 -10.90 -37.07 4.12
N ILE A 244 -10.49 -36.56 2.96
CA ILE A 244 -10.37 -35.11 2.73
C ILE A 244 -11.76 -34.48 2.76
N VAL A 245 -12.71 -34.98 1.98
CA VAL A 245 -14.06 -34.37 1.91
C VAL A 245 -14.83 -34.45 3.23
N ASN A 246 -14.55 -35.47 4.05
CA ASN A 246 -15.17 -35.64 5.37
C ASN A 246 -14.34 -35.06 6.53
N SER A 247 -13.17 -34.46 6.26
CA SER A 247 -12.38 -33.83 7.31
C SER A 247 -13.12 -32.62 7.88
N GLU A 248 -12.96 -32.36 9.17
CA GLU A 248 -13.38 -31.07 9.74
C GLU A 248 -12.34 -30.00 9.40
N GLU A 249 -12.78 -28.74 9.36
CA GLU A 249 -11.85 -27.63 9.21
C GLU A 249 -10.90 -27.61 10.42
N ASN A 250 -9.60 -27.55 10.14
CA ASN A 250 -8.59 -27.45 11.18
C ASN A 250 -8.09 -26.01 11.25
N PRO A 251 -8.50 -25.22 12.25
CA PRO A 251 -8.06 -23.83 12.37
C PRO A 251 -6.55 -23.68 12.59
N ASN A 252 -5.86 -24.75 13.03
CA ASN A 252 -4.41 -24.75 13.20
C ASN A 252 -3.64 -25.14 11.93
N ASN A 253 -4.32 -25.58 10.87
CA ASN A 253 -3.72 -25.83 9.56
C ASN A 253 -4.33 -24.86 8.52
N PRO A 254 -3.63 -23.77 8.17
CA PRO A 254 -4.16 -22.74 7.28
C PRO A 254 -4.46 -23.25 5.86
N LEU A 255 -3.92 -24.40 5.47
CA LEU A 255 -4.12 -25.04 4.17
C LEU A 255 -4.98 -26.31 4.26
N CYS A 256 -5.74 -26.51 5.35
CA CYS A 256 -6.51 -27.75 5.55
C CYS A 256 -7.58 -28.03 4.47
N ASN A 257 -8.05 -26.99 3.78
CA ASN A 257 -9.01 -27.11 2.69
C ASN A 257 -8.34 -27.14 1.31
N ASP A 258 -7.02 -26.94 1.22
CA ASP A 258 -6.27 -26.97 -0.03
C ASP A 258 -5.75 -28.37 -0.33
N VAL A 259 -5.86 -28.78 -1.58
CA VAL A 259 -5.58 -30.17 -2.01
C VAL A 259 -4.66 -30.16 -3.23
N GLY A 260 -3.54 -30.87 -3.14
CA GLY A 260 -2.64 -31.15 -4.25
C GLY A 260 -3.21 -32.26 -5.13
N ILE A 261 -3.23 -32.03 -6.45
CA ILE A 261 -3.86 -32.95 -7.39
C ILE A 261 -2.89 -33.29 -8.51
N LYS A 262 -2.59 -34.57 -8.70
CA LYS A 262 -1.82 -35.03 -9.86
C LYS A 262 -2.75 -35.54 -10.96
N MET A 263 -2.39 -35.29 -12.22
CA MET A 263 -3.09 -35.84 -13.38
C MET A 263 -2.12 -36.07 -14.53
N GLY A 264 -1.55 -37.27 -14.62
CA GLY A 264 -0.48 -37.56 -15.58
C GLY A 264 0.72 -36.62 -15.38
N ASN A 265 1.10 -35.88 -16.43
CA ASN A 265 2.22 -34.92 -16.39
C ASN A 265 1.83 -33.53 -15.89
N PHE A 266 0.68 -33.42 -15.21
CA PHE A 266 0.19 -32.18 -14.63
C PHE A 266 0.08 -32.31 -13.11
N ILE A 267 0.36 -31.20 -12.44
CA ILE A 267 0.11 -30.98 -11.02
C ILE A 267 -0.90 -29.85 -10.89
N GLY A 268 -1.73 -29.89 -9.86
CA GLY A 268 -2.88 -29.03 -9.72
C GLY A 268 -3.17 -28.68 -8.28
N HIS A 269 -4.00 -27.65 -8.14
CA HIS A 269 -4.54 -27.21 -6.87
C HIS A 269 -6.06 -27.34 -6.89
N GLY A 270 -6.59 -28.02 -5.90
CA GLY A 270 -8.00 -28.12 -5.60
C GLY A 270 -8.33 -27.47 -4.26
N VAL A 271 -9.57 -27.05 -4.11
CA VAL A 271 -10.09 -26.54 -2.84
C VAL A 271 -11.30 -27.38 -2.45
N LYS A 272 -11.25 -27.94 -1.26
CA LYS A 272 -12.37 -28.58 -0.59
C LYS A 272 -13.41 -27.52 -0.23
N SER A 273 -14.67 -27.85 -0.48
CA SER A 273 -15.83 -27.06 -0.07
C SER A 273 -16.96 -28.05 0.16
N ASP A 274 -17.50 -28.06 1.38
CA ASP A 274 -18.43 -29.08 1.85
C ASP A 274 -17.83 -30.49 1.61
N ASN A 275 -18.62 -31.38 1.01
CA ASN A 275 -18.25 -32.77 0.76
C ASN A 275 -17.64 -32.98 -0.64
N ARG A 276 -17.06 -31.94 -1.25
CA ARG A 276 -16.51 -32.02 -2.63
C ARG A 276 -15.22 -31.22 -2.79
N ILE A 277 -14.42 -31.60 -3.78
CA ILE A 277 -13.20 -30.88 -4.15
C ILE A 277 -13.39 -30.20 -5.50
N LYS A 278 -13.12 -28.90 -5.58
CA LYS A 278 -13.15 -28.13 -6.82
C LYS A 278 -11.72 -27.93 -7.33
N LEU A 279 -11.42 -28.44 -8.53
CA LEU A 279 -10.13 -28.21 -9.17
C LEU A 279 -10.02 -26.75 -9.62
N LYS A 280 -9.10 -25.98 -9.02
CA LYS A 280 -8.92 -24.55 -9.30
C LYS A 280 -8.00 -24.32 -10.48
N ASP A 281 -6.88 -25.03 -10.52
CA ASP A 281 -5.90 -24.89 -11.61
C ASP A 281 -5.04 -26.14 -11.80
N LEU A 282 -4.38 -26.21 -12.96
CA LEU A 282 -3.43 -27.25 -13.35
C LEU A 282 -2.25 -26.61 -14.10
N SER A 283 -1.04 -27.07 -13.78
CA SER A 283 0.20 -26.69 -14.46
C SER A 283 0.94 -27.95 -14.92
N LYS A 284 1.65 -27.84 -16.04
CA LYS A 284 2.53 -28.92 -16.51
C LYS A 284 3.71 -29.04 -15.55
N ILE A 285 4.00 -30.26 -15.12
CA ILE A 285 5.15 -30.55 -14.26
C ILE A 285 6.43 -30.14 -15.00
N SER A 286 7.29 -29.41 -14.30
CA SER A 286 8.57 -28.91 -14.79
C SER A 286 9.52 -28.70 -13.61
N GLU A 287 10.81 -28.62 -13.90
CA GLU A 287 11.84 -28.37 -12.88
C GLU A 287 11.61 -27.04 -12.16
N PHE A 288 12.00 -27.01 -10.89
CA PHE A 288 11.90 -25.84 -10.02
C PHE A 288 13.32 -25.38 -9.67
N GLU A 289 13.69 -24.18 -10.11
CA GLU A 289 15.03 -23.61 -9.87
C GLU A 289 14.96 -22.63 -8.70
N GLU A 290 15.73 -22.87 -7.64
CA GLU A 290 15.90 -21.85 -6.59
C GLU A 290 17.00 -20.87 -6.95
N GLU A 291 16.91 -19.64 -6.45
CA GLU A 291 17.93 -18.62 -6.63
C GLU A 291 18.16 -17.87 -5.32
N LYS A 292 19.42 -17.72 -4.93
CA LYS A 292 19.78 -16.95 -3.73
C LYS A 292 19.55 -15.46 -3.97
N LEU A 293 19.07 -14.76 -2.96
CA LEU A 293 18.82 -13.31 -3.03
C LEU A 293 20.07 -12.54 -3.45
N SER A 294 21.24 -12.91 -2.93
CA SER A 294 22.52 -12.30 -3.30
C SER A 294 22.85 -12.45 -4.78
N GLU A 295 22.59 -13.63 -5.35
CA GLU A 295 22.86 -13.91 -6.76
C GLU A 295 21.88 -13.15 -7.65
N TYR A 296 20.60 -13.12 -7.28
CA TYR A 296 19.58 -12.34 -7.97
C TYR A 296 19.94 -10.85 -8.01
N ILE A 297 20.36 -10.27 -6.88
CA ILE A 297 20.79 -8.87 -6.79
C ILE A 297 21.97 -8.60 -7.71
N GLU A 298 22.96 -9.50 -7.74
CA GLU A 298 24.15 -9.33 -8.59
C GLU A 298 23.80 -9.35 -10.08
N LYS A 299 22.95 -10.29 -10.51
CA LYS A 299 22.52 -10.37 -11.90
C LYS A 299 21.68 -9.13 -12.29
N ARG A 300 20.78 -8.72 -11.41
CA ARG A 300 19.89 -7.56 -11.62
C ARG A 300 20.62 -6.21 -11.53
N SER A 301 21.79 -6.12 -10.90
CA SER A 301 22.44 -4.82 -10.68
C SER A 301 22.82 -4.11 -11.99
N LYS A 302 23.09 -4.84 -13.08
CA LYS A 302 23.36 -4.25 -14.40
C LYS A 302 22.16 -3.46 -14.94
N TYR A 303 20.95 -3.99 -14.75
CA TYR A 303 19.71 -3.30 -15.10
C TYR A 303 19.54 -2.03 -14.26
N VAL A 304 19.74 -2.13 -12.94
CA VAL A 304 19.59 -1.00 -12.02
C VAL A 304 20.64 0.09 -12.27
N GLU A 305 21.84 -0.27 -12.69
CA GLU A 305 22.88 0.69 -13.04
C GLU A 305 22.47 1.55 -14.25
N ILE A 306 21.74 0.99 -15.22
CA ILE A 306 21.20 1.78 -16.33
C ILE A 306 20.16 2.78 -15.82
N LEU A 307 19.26 2.36 -14.93
CA LEU A 307 18.29 3.25 -14.30
C LEU A 307 18.97 4.36 -13.49
N LYS A 308 20.00 4.03 -12.71
CA LYS A 308 20.86 4.99 -11.99
C LYS A 308 21.39 6.05 -12.95
N ASN A 309 22.02 5.62 -14.05
CA ASN A 309 22.59 6.55 -15.03
C ASN A 309 21.54 7.44 -15.70
N ASN A 310 20.34 6.92 -15.98
CA ASN A 310 19.23 7.73 -16.48
C ASN A 310 18.81 8.80 -15.46
N SER A 311 18.65 8.41 -14.19
CA SER A 311 18.31 9.34 -13.10
C SER A 311 19.36 10.42 -12.89
N LEU A 312 20.66 10.09 -12.98
CA LEU A 312 21.74 11.08 -12.90
C LEU A 312 21.70 12.09 -14.05
N LYS A 313 21.39 11.65 -15.27
CA LYS A 313 21.20 12.55 -16.43
C LYS A 313 20.02 13.49 -16.22
N LEU A 314 18.89 12.98 -15.72
CA LEU A 314 17.71 13.79 -15.39
C LEU A 314 18.03 14.81 -14.29
N LEU A 315 18.71 14.39 -13.22
CA LEU A 315 19.13 15.27 -12.13
C LEU A 315 20.03 16.39 -12.62
N LYS A 316 21.07 16.08 -13.40
CA LYS A 316 21.96 17.09 -14.01
C LYS A 316 21.16 18.09 -14.85
N HIS A 317 20.29 17.59 -15.72
CA HIS A 317 19.43 18.44 -16.55
C HIS A 317 18.57 19.40 -15.73
N PHE A 318 17.84 18.91 -14.72
CA PHE A 318 16.96 19.76 -13.93
C PHE A 318 17.75 20.71 -13.03
N ILE A 319 18.82 20.24 -12.38
CA ILE A 319 19.65 21.07 -11.52
C ILE A 319 20.24 22.23 -12.32
N GLU A 320 20.83 21.99 -13.49
CA GLU A 320 21.38 23.05 -14.35
C GLU A 320 20.29 24.01 -14.85
N LYS A 321 19.18 23.47 -15.37
CA LYS A 321 18.04 24.26 -15.87
C LYS A 321 17.51 25.23 -14.82
N TYR A 322 17.37 24.79 -13.57
CA TYR A 322 16.78 25.60 -12.51
C TYR A 322 17.79 26.49 -11.78
N LYS A 323 19.08 26.07 -11.69
CA LYS A 323 20.18 26.98 -11.29
C LYS A 323 20.26 28.20 -12.21
N ASN A 324 20.21 27.99 -13.52
CA ASN A 324 20.27 29.08 -14.51
C ASN A 324 19.07 30.04 -14.43
N LYS A 325 17.95 29.59 -13.83
CA LYS A 325 16.76 30.42 -13.55
C LYS A 325 16.78 31.06 -12.16
N GLY A 326 17.85 30.88 -11.38
CA GLY A 326 17.98 31.43 -10.03
C GLY A 326 17.11 30.75 -8.97
N TYR A 327 16.69 29.50 -9.19
CA TYR A 327 15.95 28.72 -8.19
C TYR A 327 16.88 28.23 -7.08
N VAL A 328 16.35 28.16 -5.87
CA VAL A 328 16.95 27.34 -4.80
C VAL A 328 16.63 25.88 -5.08
N ILE A 329 17.58 24.99 -4.79
CA ILE A 329 17.41 23.55 -5.05
C ILE A 329 17.55 22.80 -3.72
N ASN A 330 16.57 21.95 -3.42
CA ASN A 330 16.61 21.04 -2.28
C ASN A 330 16.10 19.65 -2.67
N ALA A 331 16.29 18.68 -1.78
CA ALA A 331 15.70 17.36 -1.86
C ALA A 331 14.71 17.12 -0.71
N SER A 332 13.61 16.42 -0.98
CA SER A 332 12.64 16.00 0.03
C SER A 332 12.97 14.60 0.54
N PHE A 333 13.11 14.45 1.87
CA PHE A 333 13.46 13.19 2.52
C PHE A 333 12.45 12.81 3.60
N SER A 334 11.68 11.74 3.37
CA SER A 334 10.62 11.29 4.29
C SER A 334 11.05 10.17 5.24
N GLY A 335 12.30 9.68 5.13
CA GLY A 335 12.73 8.47 5.84
C GLY A 335 12.27 7.16 5.18
N GLY A 336 11.63 7.22 4.00
CA GLY A 336 11.27 6.04 3.21
C GLY A 336 12.36 5.62 2.21
N LYS A 337 12.31 4.38 1.73
CA LYS A 337 13.26 3.78 0.77
C LYS A 337 13.42 4.62 -0.49
N ASP A 338 12.30 5.10 -1.05
CA ASP A 338 12.28 5.81 -2.33
C ASP A 338 12.94 7.19 -2.20
N SER A 339 12.59 7.93 -1.13
CA SER A 339 13.25 9.21 -0.81
C SER A 339 14.72 9.04 -0.45
N SER A 340 15.11 7.93 0.19
CA SER A 340 16.51 7.66 0.53
C SER A 340 17.36 7.55 -0.73
N VAL A 341 16.92 6.74 -1.70
CA VAL A 341 17.63 6.60 -2.99
C VAL A 341 17.62 7.91 -3.76
N SER A 342 16.48 8.59 -3.88
CA SER A 342 16.39 9.87 -4.58
C SER A 342 17.31 10.95 -4.00
N THR A 343 17.41 11.04 -2.67
CA THR A 343 18.30 11.99 -1.99
C THR A 343 19.77 11.65 -2.22
N LEU A 344 20.17 10.37 -2.17
CA LEU A 344 21.55 9.98 -2.44
C LEU A 344 21.97 10.27 -3.89
N LEU A 345 21.10 9.98 -4.86
CA LEU A 345 21.35 10.33 -6.27
C LEU A 345 21.45 11.85 -6.45
N ALA A 346 20.61 12.63 -5.76
CA ALA A 346 20.69 14.08 -5.80
C ALA A 346 22.00 14.60 -5.20
N LYS A 347 22.44 14.04 -4.06
CA LYS A 347 23.74 14.35 -3.43
C LYS A 347 24.91 14.03 -4.36
N GLU A 348 24.85 12.92 -5.12
CA GLU A 348 25.90 12.55 -6.09
C GLU A 348 26.08 13.63 -7.18
N VAL A 349 25.01 14.34 -7.56
CA VAL A 349 25.06 15.44 -8.54
C VAL A 349 25.32 16.81 -7.90
N MET A 350 24.84 17.03 -6.68
CA MET A 350 25.02 18.26 -5.91
C MET A 350 25.39 17.88 -4.46
N PRO A 351 26.71 17.79 -4.13
CA PRO A 351 27.18 17.31 -2.82
C PRO A 351 26.62 18.07 -1.61
N ASP A 352 26.43 19.38 -1.76
CA ASP A 352 25.94 20.30 -0.72
C ASP A 352 24.42 20.56 -0.79
N ILE A 353 23.67 19.68 -1.46
CA ILE A 353 22.22 19.86 -1.61
C ILE A 353 21.54 19.93 -0.23
N GLU A 354 20.70 20.94 -0.04
CA GLU A 354 19.86 21.04 1.16
C GLU A 354 18.79 19.96 1.12
N VAL A 355 18.58 19.28 2.24
CA VAL A 355 17.59 18.22 2.37
C VAL A 355 16.54 18.66 3.38
N ILE A 356 15.28 18.48 3.03
CA ILE A 356 14.15 18.86 3.88
C ILE A 356 13.39 17.60 4.29
N SER A 357 13.20 17.45 5.59
CA SER A 357 12.31 16.46 6.18
C SER A 357 11.21 17.15 6.97
N ILE A 358 10.06 16.48 7.14
CA ILE A 358 8.92 17.01 7.90
C ILE A 358 8.56 15.98 8.95
N ASP A 359 8.65 16.37 10.22
CA ASP A 359 8.12 15.61 11.34
C ASP A 359 6.66 16.02 11.57
N THR A 360 5.73 15.13 11.23
CA THR A 360 4.29 15.40 11.41
C THR A 360 3.82 15.28 12.86
N GLY A 361 4.70 14.87 13.79
CA GLY A 361 4.33 14.44 15.13
C GLY A 361 3.62 13.08 15.18
N LEU A 362 3.51 12.41 14.02
CA LEU A 362 2.85 11.11 13.86
C LEU A 362 3.77 10.05 13.25
N GLU A 363 5.06 10.36 13.06
CA GLU A 363 6.03 9.39 12.58
C GLU A 363 6.34 8.36 13.67
N TYR A 364 6.79 7.17 13.25
CA TYR A 364 7.29 6.18 14.19
C TYR A 364 8.63 6.65 14.80
N PRO A 365 8.92 6.33 16.07
CA PRO A 365 10.22 6.65 16.70
C PRO A 365 11.42 6.20 15.86
N GLU A 366 11.34 5.01 15.30
CA GLU A 366 12.36 4.40 14.44
C GLU A 366 12.56 5.17 13.15
N THR A 367 11.53 5.85 12.65
CA THR A 367 11.63 6.71 11.46
C THR A 367 12.42 7.98 11.77
N ILE A 368 12.16 8.59 12.93
CA ILE A 368 12.92 9.77 13.37
C ILE A 368 14.38 9.39 13.67
N GLU A 369 14.63 8.25 14.32
CA GLU A 369 15.98 7.72 14.54
C GLU A 369 16.68 7.42 13.21
N TYR A 370 15.98 6.77 12.28
CA TYR A 370 16.49 6.47 10.95
C TYR A 370 16.88 7.74 10.19
N ILE A 371 16.03 8.77 10.16
CA ILE A 371 16.33 10.04 9.49
C ILE A 371 17.64 10.62 10.04
N LYS A 372 17.78 10.73 11.37
CA LYS A 372 19.00 11.25 12.00
C LYS A 372 20.24 10.42 11.66
N LYS A 373 20.12 9.09 11.72
CA LYS A 373 21.23 8.18 11.41
C LYS A 373 21.63 8.28 9.93
N PHE A 374 20.66 8.30 9.03
CA PHE A 374 20.85 8.44 7.59
C PHE A 374 21.53 9.77 7.26
N SER A 375 21.06 10.87 7.85
CA SER A 375 21.68 12.19 7.70
C SER A 375 23.15 12.20 8.12
N LYS A 376 23.49 11.54 9.22
CA LYS A 376 24.86 11.46 9.71
C LYS A 376 25.74 10.56 8.85
N GLU A 377 25.25 9.37 8.49
CA GLU A 377 26.00 8.37 7.69
C GLU A 377 26.39 8.92 6.31
N TYR A 378 25.49 9.68 5.68
CA TYR A 378 25.67 10.19 4.32
C TYR A 378 25.98 11.69 4.27
N ASP A 379 26.33 12.30 5.40
CA ASP A 379 26.72 13.71 5.51
C ASP A 379 25.73 14.66 4.81
N LEU A 380 24.46 14.59 5.22
CA LEU A 380 23.38 15.36 4.62
C LEU A 380 23.06 16.60 5.46
N ASN A 381 22.95 17.75 4.79
CA ASN A 381 22.45 18.98 5.37
C ASN A 381 20.91 18.92 5.47
N VAL A 382 20.41 18.31 6.56
CA VAL A 382 18.98 18.06 6.74
C VAL A 382 18.33 19.05 7.70
N ASP A 383 17.33 19.77 7.19
CA ASP A 383 16.38 20.54 8.01
C ASP A 383 15.16 19.68 8.33
N ILE A 384 14.83 19.54 9.61
CA ILE A 384 13.62 18.86 10.07
C ILE A 384 12.58 19.92 10.46
N ILE A 385 11.50 19.99 9.68
CA ILE A 385 10.39 20.93 9.88
C ILE A 385 9.39 20.30 10.84
N ASP A 386 9.00 21.04 11.87
CA ASP A 386 7.91 20.65 12.77
C ASP A 386 6.54 20.91 12.13
N GLY A 387 5.74 19.85 11.96
CA GLY A 387 4.38 19.86 11.46
C GLY A 387 3.35 19.35 12.46
N ASN A 388 3.69 19.26 13.75
CA ASN A 388 2.93 18.63 14.83
C ASN A 388 1.63 19.36 15.25
N ASN A 389 0.73 19.60 14.30
CA ASN A 389 -0.56 20.26 14.50
C ASN A 389 -1.74 19.27 14.56
N PHE A 390 -1.48 17.96 14.41
CA PHE A 390 -2.53 16.98 14.14
C PHE A 390 -3.61 16.90 15.23
N TRP A 391 -3.19 16.78 16.49
CA TRP A 391 -4.12 16.56 17.61
C TRP A 391 -4.96 17.79 17.96
N GLU A 392 -4.51 18.98 17.58
CA GLU A 392 -5.30 20.21 17.71
C GLU A 392 -6.31 20.31 16.55
N ASP A 393 -5.85 20.08 15.32
CA ASP A 393 -6.67 20.22 14.13
C ASP A 393 -7.73 19.13 13.98
N ILE A 394 -7.53 17.95 14.57
CA ILE A 394 -8.53 16.88 14.53
C ILE A 394 -9.83 17.28 15.25
N LEU A 395 -9.76 18.18 16.23
CA LEU A 395 -10.94 18.68 16.94
C LEU A 395 -11.85 19.51 16.03
N ARG A 396 -11.27 20.16 15.02
CA ARG A 396 -12.00 20.98 14.04
C ARG A 396 -12.38 20.20 12.79
N ASN A 397 -11.48 19.35 12.31
CA ASN A 397 -11.62 18.67 11.01
C ASN A 397 -12.19 17.25 11.10
N GLY A 398 -12.24 16.66 12.30
CA GLY A 398 -12.65 15.27 12.49
C GLY A 398 -11.60 14.26 12.01
N VAL A 399 -11.99 12.99 11.95
CA VAL A 399 -11.12 11.88 11.54
C VAL A 399 -10.65 12.08 10.10
N PRO A 400 -9.34 12.07 9.81
CA PRO A 400 -8.87 12.10 8.42
C PRO A 400 -9.24 10.79 7.72
N THR A 401 -9.73 10.90 6.49
CA THR A 401 -10.14 9.74 5.68
C THR A 401 -9.35 9.71 4.37
N LYS A 402 -9.50 8.64 3.57
CA LYS A 402 -8.93 8.55 2.22
C LYS A 402 -9.50 9.62 1.29
N ASP A 403 -10.74 10.03 1.55
CA ASP A 403 -11.49 11.02 0.79
C ASP A 403 -11.13 12.45 1.23
N ASN A 404 -10.91 12.66 2.53
CA ASN A 404 -10.53 13.93 3.11
C ASN A 404 -9.24 13.84 3.95
N ARG A 405 -8.10 13.96 3.27
CA ARG A 405 -6.74 13.92 3.86
C ARG A 405 -6.27 15.30 4.32
N TRP A 406 -7.09 16.00 5.10
CA TRP A 406 -6.77 17.35 5.61
C TRP A 406 -5.42 17.39 6.34
N CYS A 407 -5.01 16.28 6.97
CA CYS A 407 -3.73 16.15 7.67
C CYS A 407 -2.51 16.34 6.75
N ASN A 408 -2.63 16.09 5.44
CA ASN A 408 -1.56 16.38 4.50
C ASN A 408 -1.34 17.90 4.34
N SER A 409 -2.42 18.66 4.24
CA SER A 409 -2.35 20.12 4.13
C SER A 409 -1.85 20.74 5.43
N SER A 410 -2.45 20.35 6.57
CA SER A 410 -2.11 20.89 7.89
C SER A 410 -0.72 20.50 8.38
N CYS A 411 -0.37 19.20 8.33
CA CYS A 411 0.84 18.69 8.98
C CYS A 411 2.04 18.62 8.04
N LYS A 412 1.87 18.79 6.72
CA LYS A 412 2.98 18.71 5.75
C LYS A 412 3.11 19.96 4.90
N LEU A 413 2.09 20.28 4.12
CA LEU A 413 2.22 21.31 3.08
C LEU A 413 2.25 22.73 3.65
N ASN A 414 1.44 23.04 4.66
CA ASN A 414 1.45 24.35 5.33
C ASN A 414 2.78 24.63 6.07
N PRO A 415 3.30 23.72 6.92
CA PRO A 415 4.62 23.85 7.54
C PRO A 415 5.72 24.05 6.50
N LEU A 416 5.73 23.23 5.44
CA LEU A 416 6.70 23.35 4.35
C LEU A 416 6.61 24.72 3.65
N LYS A 417 5.41 25.18 3.31
CA LYS A 417 5.20 26.47 2.65
C LYS A 417 5.73 27.62 3.51
N ASN A 418 5.44 27.62 4.81
CA ASN A 418 5.89 28.64 5.74
C ASN A 418 7.41 28.61 5.90
N TYR A 419 7.98 27.41 6.00
CA TYR A 419 9.42 27.20 6.07
C TYR A 419 10.14 27.76 4.83
N LEU A 420 9.71 27.36 3.63
CA LEU A 420 10.33 27.80 2.38
C LEU A 420 10.22 29.32 2.18
N LYS A 421 9.07 29.93 2.52
CA LYS A 421 8.88 31.40 2.46
C LYS A 421 9.85 32.14 3.39
N LYS A 422 10.03 31.61 4.61
CA LYS A 422 10.93 32.22 5.60
C LYS A 422 12.39 32.04 5.22
N LYS A 423 12.79 30.85 4.77
CA LYS A 423 14.18 30.52 4.45
C LYS A 423 14.64 31.12 3.13
N TYR A 424 13.78 31.19 2.12
CA TYR A 424 14.13 31.70 0.79
C TYR A 424 13.17 32.81 0.32
N PRO A 425 13.18 33.99 0.98
CA PRO A 425 12.26 35.07 0.67
C PRO A 425 12.40 35.52 -0.79
N GLY A 426 11.28 35.56 -1.51
CA GLY A 426 11.22 35.99 -2.91
C GLY A 426 11.84 35.03 -3.93
N LYS A 427 12.29 33.84 -3.50
CA LYS A 427 12.89 32.84 -4.40
C LYS A 427 11.88 31.76 -4.78
N LYS A 428 12.06 31.22 -5.99
CA LYS A 428 11.42 29.97 -6.40
C LYS A 428 12.29 28.78 -6.01
N VAL A 429 11.66 27.62 -5.82
CA VAL A 429 12.30 26.42 -5.29
C VAL A 429 12.08 25.25 -6.25
N LEU A 430 13.15 24.53 -6.59
CA LEU A 430 13.09 23.19 -7.16
C LEU A 430 13.29 22.17 -6.04
N THR A 431 12.34 21.28 -5.85
CA THR A 431 12.44 20.16 -4.91
C THR A 431 12.61 18.85 -5.66
N ILE A 432 13.67 18.10 -5.38
CA ILE A 432 13.85 16.73 -5.84
C ILE A 432 13.03 15.80 -4.95
N ASP A 433 12.16 14.99 -5.54
CA ASP A 433 11.24 14.10 -4.82
C ASP A 433 11.33 12.64 -5.31
N GLY A 434 11.18 11.71 -4.38
CA GLY A 434 11.29 10.27 -4.64
C GLY A 434 10.02 9.59 -5.16
N SER A 435 9.02 10.31 -5.67
CA SER A 435 7.79 9.69 -6.20
C SER A 435 8.06 8.87 -7.47
N ARG A 436 7.39 7.72 -7.58
CA ARG A 436 7.48 6.80 -8.71
C ARG A 436 6.13 6.57 -9.36
N GLN A 437 6.13 6.30 -10.66
CA GLN A 437 4.89 6.14 -11.42
C GLN A 437 4.09 4.89 -11.01
N PHE A 438 4.77 3.85 -10.52
CA PHE A 438 4.17 2.56 -10.16
C PHE A 438 3.48 2.54 -8.78
N GLU A 439 3.57 3.61 -7.99
CA GLU A 439 3.00 3.63 -6.63
C GLU A 439 1.47 3.76 -6.61
N SER A 440 0.87 4.41 -7.62
CA SER A 440 -0.57 4.61 -7.72
C SER A 440 -1.01 5.08 -9.12
N PHE A 441 -2.28 4.91 -9.44
CA PHE A 441 -2.88 5.42 -10.69
C PHE A 441 -2.76 6.94 -10.86
N THR A 442 -2.75 7.72 -9.77
CA THR A 442 -2.53 9.17 -9.87
C THR A 442 -1.08 9.47 -10.24
N ARG A 443 -0.13 8.68 -9.74
CA ARG A 443 1.31 8.86 -9.99
C ARG A 443 1.75 8.34 -11.35
N SER A 444 1.03 7.39 -11.96
CA SER A 444 1.34 6.93 -13.33
C SER A 444 1.36 8.08 -14.34
N ASN A 445 0.56 9.11 -14.09
CA ASN A 445 0.35 10.26 -14.96
C ASN A 445 1.38 11.39 -14.78
N LEU A 446 2.39 11.21 -13.92
CA LEU A 446 3.17 12.34 -13.37
C LEU A 446 4.07 13.22 -14.27
N ASP A 447 4.68 12.87 -15.39
CA ASP A 447 5.86 13.60 -15.93
C ASP A 447 7.07 13.77 -14.95
N TYR A 448 8.27 14.07 -15.47
CA TYR A 448 9.51 14.17 -14.69
C TYR A 448 9.65 15.46 -13.89
N GLU A 449 8.87 16.49 -14.21
CA GLU A 449 8.76 17.70 -13.40
C GLU A 449 7.30 18.18 -13.34
N ARG A 450 6.94 18.86 -12.25
CA ARG A 450 5.61 19.44 -12.09
C ARG A 450 5.64 20.67 -11.20
N ASN A 451 4.92 21.72 -11.59
CA ASN A 451 4.65 22.85 -10.69
C ASN A 451 3.67 22.42 -9.59
N SER A 452 3.97 22.80 -8.34
CA SER A 452 3.09 22.50 -7.21
C SER A 452 1.80 23.29 -7.31
N SER A 453 0.66 22.63 -7.09
CA SER A 453 -0.66 23.28 -7.03
C SER A 453 -0.93 23.95 -5.68
N PHE A 454 -0.12 23.68 -4.66
CA PHE A 454 -0.30 24.18 -3.29
C PHE A 454 0.73 25.26 -2.90
N ILE A 455 1.97 25.07 -3.35
CA ILE A 455 3.10 25.99 -3.15
C ILE A 455 3.44 26.58 -4.51
N ASP A 456 2.87 27.74 -4.81
CA ASP A 456 2.92 28.47 -6.08
C ASP A 456 4.32 28.80 -6.60
N PHE A 457 5.31 28.88 -5.72
CA PHE A 457 6.71 29.13 -6.05
C PHE A 457 7.59 27.86 -6.03
N GLN A 458 6.99 26.67 -5.95
CA GLN A 458 7.68 25.39 -5.94
C GLN A 458 7.44 24.59 -7.23
N THR A 459 8.53 24.10 -7.82
CA THR A 459 8.53 23.05 -8.83
C THR A 459 9.14 21.79 -8.22
N THR A 460 8.62 20.61 -8.58
CA THR A 460 9.14 19.32 -8.13
C THR A 460 9.68 18.53 -9.31
N ALA A 461 10.82 17.86 -9.15
CA ALA A 461 11.38 16.93 -10.12
C ALA A 461 11.45 15.50 -9.56
N PHE A 462 11.22 14.50 -10.41
CA PHE A 462 11.06 13.10 -10.06
C PHE A 462 12.12 12.23 -10.77
N PRO A 463 13.37 12.18 -10.27
CA PRO A 463 14.48 11.54 -10.98
C PRO A 463 14.37 10.01 -11.04
N ILE A 464 13.62 9.40 -10.13
CA ILE A 464 13.40 7.95 -10.04
C ILE A 464 12.00 7.54 -10.51
N LEU A 465 11.33 8.39 -11.30
CA LEU A 465 9.94 8.20 -11.69
C LEU A 465 9.67 6.83 -12.33
N ASP A 466 10.62 6.33 -13.13
CA ASP A 466 10.52 5.06 -13.85
C ASP A 466 10.99 3.83 -13.08
N TRP A 467 11.36 3.98 -11.81
CA TRP A 467 11.81 2.87 -10.99
C TRP A 467 10.61 2.15 -10.37
N ASN A 468 10.60 0.83 -10.37
CA ASN A 468 9.69 0.05 -9.53
C ASN A 468 10.32 -0.19 -8.13
N ALA A 469 9.55 -0.73 -7.19
CA ALA A 469 10.03 -0.97 -5.83
C ALA A 469 11.18 -2.00 -5.78
N LEU A 470 11.21 -2.98 -6.70
CA LEU A 470 12.27 -3.97 -6.80
C LEU A 470 13.60 -3.32 -7.21
N ASP A 471 13.56 -2.31 -8.09
CA ASP A 471 14.73 -1.54 -8.51
C ASP A 471 15.33 -0.76 -7.34
N ILE A 472 14.46 -0.10 -6.57
CA ILE A 472 14.85 0.63 -5.35
C ILE A 472 15.51 -0.30 -4.34
N TRP A 473 14.90 -1.45 -4.06
CA TRP A 473 15.48 -2.42 -3.13
C TRP A 473 16.77 -3.05 -3.64
N THR A 474 16.86 -3.33 -4.94
CA THR A 474 18.08 -3.86 -5.55
C THR A 474 19.21 -2.84 -5.43
N TYR A 475 18.94 -1.55 -5.67
CA TYR A 475 19.92 -0.49 -5.45
C TYR A 475 20.36 -0.42 -3.99
N ILE A 476 19.40 -0.46 -3.05
CA ILE A 476 19.67 -0.41 -1.61
C ILE A 476 20.58 -1.57 -1.19
N TYR A 477 20.25 -2.80 -1.57
CA TYR A 477 21.03 -3.97 -1.20
C TYR A 477 22.39 -4.03 -1.90
N LYS A 478 22.46 -3.70 -3.19
CA LYS A 478 23.72 -3.70 -3.95
C LYS A 478 24.72 -2.67 -3.40
N ASN A 479 24.24 -1.50 -3.01
CA ASN A 479 25.07 -0.40 -2.50
C ASN A 479 25.18 -0.39 -0.98
N ASN A 480 24.64 -1.40 -0.29
CA ASN A 480 24.60 -1.48 1.18
C ASN A 480 24.02 -0.21 1.85
N VAL A 481 23.04 0.42 1.21
CA VAL A 481 22.37 1.61 1.76
C VAL A 481 21.60 1.22 3.01
N ILE A 482 21.77 1.95 4.10
CA ILE A 482 20.92 1.73 5.28
C ILE A 482 19.49 2.15 4.97
N TYR A 483 18.51 1.39 5.46
CA TYR A 483 17.09 1.67 5.25
C TYR A 483 16.32 1.64 6.57
N ASN A 484 15.10 2.18 6.55
CA ASN A 484 14.26 2.25 7.73
C ASN A 484 13.88 0.84 8.21
N PRO A 485 14.17 0.47 9.48
CA PRO A 485 13.98 -0.90 9.96
C PRO A 485 12.52 -1.37 9.92
N LEU A 486 11.55 -0.46 9.86
CA LEU A 486 10.13 -0.81 9.77
C LEU A 486 9.77 -1.58 8.49
N TYR A 487 10.59 -1.49 7.44
CA TYR A 487 10.41 -2.34 6.27
C TYR A 487 10.57 -3.83 6.60
N ASP A 488 11.47 -4.16 7.53
CA ASP A 488 11.67 -5.54 7.98
C ASP A 488 10.51 -6.02 8.85
N GLU A 489 9.83 -5.08 9.53
CA GLU A 489 8.70 -5.32 10.42
C GLU A 489 7.34 -5.40 9.71
N GLY A 490 7.32 -5.41 8.37
CA GLY A 490 6.10 -5.61 7.59
C GLY A 490 5.41 -4.35 7.08
N PHE A 491 6.00 -3.17 7.26
CA PHE A 491 5.48 -1.92 6.68
C PHE A 491 5.97 -1.76 5.23
N GLU A 492 5.05 -1.50 4.29
CA GLU A 492 5.41 -1.26 2.88
C GLU A 492 5.62 0.21 2.56
N ARG A 493 4.95 1.07 3.32
CA ARG A 493 5.14 2.51 3.27
C ARG A 493 5.38 3.05 4.66
N ILE A 494 6.47 3.80 4.77
CA ILE A 494 6.77 4.55 5.97
C ILE A 494 6.06 5.90 5.90
N GLY A 495 5.34 6.22 6.96
CA GLY A 495 4.66 7.48 7.17
C GLY A 495 3.93 7.44 8.52
N CYS A 496 2.88 8.25 8.64
CA CYS A 496 2.16 8.40 9.91
C CYS A 496 1.48 7.10 10.37
N TYR A 497 1.58 6.73 11.65
CA TYR A 497 1.05 5.46 12.18
C TYR A 497 -0.49 5.33 12.10
N LEU A 498 -1.21 6.45 12.00
CA LEU A 498 -2.67 6.52 11.89
C LEU A 498 -3.15 6.93 10.49
N CYS A 499 -2.30 6.79 9.47
CA CYS A 499 -2.60 7.23 8.12
C CYS A 499 -3.80 6.47 7.52
N PRO A 500 -4.88 7.16 7.09
CA PRO A 500 -6.01 6.47 6.46
C PRO A 500 -5.65 5.84 5.10
N SER A 501 -4.52 6.21 4.50
CA SER A 501 -4.04 5.63 3.24
C SER A 501 -3.18 4.36 3.42
N ALA A 502 -2.82 4.00 4.65
CA ALA A 502 -2.10 2.75 4.96
C ALA A 502 -3.02 1.54 4.77
N LEU A 503 -2.42 0.36 4.61
CA LEU A 503 -3.16 -0.91 4.59
C LEU A 503 -3.72 -1.22 6.00
N ASN A 504 -4.78 -2.01 6.05
CA ASN A 504 -5.36 -2.46 7.31
C ASN A 504 -4.47 -3.49 8.01
N SER A 505 -3.77 -4.32 7.23
CA SER A 505 -2.67 -5.16 7.70
C SER A 505 -1.60 -4.33 8.42
N GLU A 506 -1.17 -3.21 7.84
CA GLU A 506 -0.25 -2.27 8.51
C GLU A 506 -0.87 -1.65 9.77
N PHE A 507 -2.16 -1.30 9.76
CA PHE A 507 -2.84 -0.79 10.96
C PHE A 507 -2.91 -1.82 12.10
N ASN A 508 -3.17 -3.10 11.79
CA ASN A 508 -3.09 -4.18 12.77
C ASN A 508 -1.63 -4.44 13.21
N ARG A 509 -0.66 -4.26 12.33
CA ARG A 509 0.76 -4.31 12.71
C ARG A 509 1.12 -3.20 13.72
N VAL A 510 0.51 -2.01 13.62
CA VAL A 510 0.65 -0.97 14.64
C VAL A 510 0.06 -1.42 15.98
N LYS A 511 -1.07 -2.12 15.99
CA LYS A 511 -1.67 -2.68 17.22
C LYS A 511 -0.73 -3.67 17.92
N GLU A 512 -0.02 -4.49 17.15
CA GLU A 512 0.95 -5.48 17.66
C GLU A 512 2.24 -4.82 18.19
N LEU A 513 2.83 -3.90 17.42
CA LEU A 513 4.15 -3.34 17.72
C LEU A 513 4.09 -2.09 18.61
N TYR A 514 3.03 -1.29 18.48
CA TYR A 514 2.84 -0.01 19.15
C TYR A 514 1.44 0.07 19.81
N PRO A 515 1.14 -0.81 20.78
CA PRO A 515 -0.19 -0.91 21.37
C PRO A 515 -0.69 0.43 21.97
N GLU A 516 0.21 1.27 22.48
CA GLU A 516 -0.16 2.59 23.01
C GLU A 516 -0.59 3.59 21.92
N TYR A 517 0.05 3.56 20.75
CA TYR A 517 -0.34 4.41 19.61
C TYR A 517 -1.70 3.98 19.06
N TYR A 518 -1.89 2.67 18.89
CA TYR A 518 -3.18 2.09 18.54
C TYR A 518 -4.24 2.47 19.59
N LYS A 519 -3.98 2.28 20.89
CA LYS A 519 -4.93 2.58 21.96
C LYS A 519 -5.34 4.05 22.00
N ARG A 520 -4.39 4.98 21.83
CA ARG A 520 -4.68 6.42 21.74
C ARG A 520 -5.62 6.71 20.57
N TRP A 521 -5.36 6.14 19.40
CA TRP A 521 -6.17 6.36 18.22
C TRP A 521 -7.55 5.71 18.32
N SER A 522 -7.61 4.44 18.73
CA SER A 522 -8.85 3.70 18.93
C SER A 522 -9.75 4.34 19.98
N LYS A 523 -9.20 4.93 21.05
CA LYS A 523 -9.97 5.72 22.04
C LYS A 523 -10.60 6.96 21.41
N TYR A 524 -9.95 7.60 20.45
CA TYR A 524 -10.54 8.73 19.73
C TYR A 524 -11.66 8.26 18.80
N LEU A 525 -11.42 7.16 18.06
CA LEU A 525 -12.37 6.58 17.11
C LEU A 525 -13.61 5.97 17.77
N SER A 526 -13.49 5.43 18.99
CA SER A 526 -14.60 4.78 19.70
C SER A 526 -15.77 5.71 20.03
N LYS A 527 -15.61 7.02 19.81
CA LYS A 527 -16.70 8.00 19.86
C LYS A 527 -17.72 7.82 18.73
N ARG A 528 -17.35 7.13 17.64
CA ARG A 528 -18.15 7.01 16.42
C ARG A 528 -18.16 5.62 15.78
N TYR A 529 -17.22 4.76 16.14
CA TYR A 529 -17.04 3.45 15.52
C TYR A 529 -17.00 2.36 16.59
N SER A 530 -17.58 1.21 16.29
CA SER A 530 -17.42 0.01 17.11
C SER A 530 -15.97 -0.51 17.06
N LYS A 531 -15.61 -1.39 17.99
CA LYS A 531 -14.27 -2.01 17.98
C LYS A 531 -14.00 -2.76 16.68
N ASP A 532 -14.97 -3.51 16.17
CA ASP A 532 -14.82 -4.26 14.93
C ASP A 532 -14.68 -3.36 13.70
N GLU A 533 -15.38 -2.23 13.67
CA GLU A 533 -15.22 -1.22 12.61
C GLU A 533 -13.84 -0.56 12.66
N ILE A 534 -13.30 -0.36 13.87
CA ILE A 534 -11.94 0.19 14.07
C ILE A 534 -10.89 -0.79 13.56
N ASP A 535 -10.94 -2.05 14.00
CA ASP A 535 -9.96 -3.09 13.66
C ASP A 535 -9.95 -3.44 12.15
N ARG A 536 -11.08 -3.22 11.46
CA ARG A 536 -11.21 -3.38 9.99
C ARG A 536 -10.98 -2.08 9.21
N GLY A 537 -10.71 -0.99 9.93
CA GLY A 537 -10.33 0.28 9.34
C GLY A 537 -11.46 0.97 8.58
N PHE A 538 -12.72 0.74 8.92
CA PHE A 538 -13.88 1.35 8.27
C PHE A 538 -13.94 2.87 8.43
N TRP A 539 -13.32 3.39 9.48
CA TRP A 539 -13.13 4.84 9.72
C TRP A 539 -12.30 5.55 8.64
N ARG A 540 -11.61 4.81 7.75
CA ARG A 540 -10.73 5.38 6.71
C ARG A 540 -11.50 5.98 5.53
N TRP A 541 -12.83 5.94 5.50
CA TRP A 541 -13.64 6.47 4.41
C TRP A 541 -14.77 7.34 4.96
N ASP A 542 -15.09 8.42 4.24
CA ASP A 542 -16.32 9.18 4.52
C ASP A 542 -17.54 8.33 4.15
N ASN A 543 -17.42 7.60 3.04
CA ASN A 543 -18.42 6.63 2.57
C ASN A 543 -17.71 5.33 2.17
N LEU A 544 -18.11 4.21 2.78
CA LEU A 544 -17.48 2.92 2.48
C LEU A 544 -17.61 2.58 0.98
N PRO A 545 -16.52 2.13 0.32
CA PRO A 545 -16.59 1.65 -1.06
C PRO A 545 -17.43 0.36 -1.14
N PRO A 546 -17.96 -0.02 -2.32
CA PRO A 546 -18.87 -1.15 -2.46
C PRO A 546 -18.40 -2.45 -1.81
N LYS A 547 -17.13 -2.83 -2.00
CA LYS A 547 -16.54 -4.04 -1.39
C LYS A 547 -16.49 -3.99 0.13
N MET A 548 -16.28 -2.82 0.73
CA MET A 548 -16.28 -2.68 2.20
C MET A 548 -17.69 -2.67 2.78
N LYS A 549 -18.69 -2.18 2.01
CA LYS A 549 -20.11 -2.31 2.38
C LYS A 549 -20.56 -3.77 2.36
N GLU A 550 -20.13 -4.51 1.34
CA GLU A 550 -20.37 -5.95 1.22
C GLU A 550 -19.74 -6.71 2.39
N LEU A 551 -18.45 -6.47 2.67
CA LEU A 551 -17.77 -7.05 3.83
C LEU A 551 -18.51 -6.72 5.14
N LYS A 552 -18.89 -5.44 5.35
CA LYS A 552 -19.63 -5.03 6.54
C LYS A 552 -20.97 -5.78 6.67
N LYS A 553 -21.69 -5.98 5.56
CA LYS A 553 -22.94 -6.76 5.51
C LYS A 553 -22.72 -8.25 5.79
N GLU A 554 -21.68 -8.86 5.21
CA GLU A 554 -21.34 -10.28 5.44
C GLU A 554 -20.97 -10.58 6.90
N MET A 555 -20.53 -9.55 7.62
CA MET A 555 -20.12 -9.65 9.02
C MET A 555 -21.21 -9.24 10.01
N ASP A 556 -22.35 -8.74 9.53
CA ASP A 556 -23.46 -8.24 10.36
C ASP A 556 -23.04 -7.13 11.36
N ILE A 557 -22.19 -6.20 10.90
CA ILE A 557 -21.67 -5.04 11.66
C ILE A 557 -22.29 -3.73 11.15
#